data_AF-A0A6H5I4R0-F1
#
_entry.id   AF-A0A6H5I4R0-F1
#
_cell.length_a   1.000
_cell.length_b   1.000
_cell.length_c   1.000
_cell.angle_alpha   90.00
_cell.angle_beta   90.00
_cell.angle_gamma   90.00
#
_symmetry.space_group_name_H-M   'P 1'
#
loop_
_entity.id
_entity.type
_entity.pdbx_description
1 polymer ?
#
loop_
_entity_poly.entity_id
_entity_poly.type
_entity_poly.pdbx_seq_one_letter_code
_entity_poly.pdbx_strand_id
1 'polypeptide(L)'
;MLDLALAGKRTQSFMYVSTAYSHCYNQDIEEKFYQAPTDMDSVYELIKADEASPNGLPEHVMKLKLGKWPNSYCFTKSLAEDLVRQYGETAPFPCAIYRPSIVTCSLSEPLDGWVGNVNGPAYIFMGTGLGAVHVTYYLGYPMDLIPADLANKRPHSLDLRSAREMGLVAVLVRHQASEQGVLFRQRQLAHPHVQHVEAPRQAQPHGQKDLLLRHPESRLVQLLH
;
A
#
# COMPACT_ATOMS: atom_id res chain seq x y z
N MET A 1 5.20 14.89 13.77
CA MET A 1 6.33 14.92 12.81
C MET A 1 6.39 16.23 12.03
N LEU A 2 5.28 16.71 11.48
CA LEU A 2 5.22 18.01 10.81
C LEU A 2 5.65 19.14 11.76
N ASP A 3 5.06 19.24 12.96
CA ASP A 3 5.43 20.27 13.94
C ASP A 3 6.91 20.23 14.36
N LEU A 4 7.50 19.03 14.38
CA LEU A 4 8.92 18.86 14.64
C LEU A 4 9.76 19.44 13.50
N ALA A 5 9.34 19.27 12.25
CA ALA A 5 10.00 19.87 11.10
C ALA A 5 9.93 21.41 11.14
N LEU A 6 8.81 21.99 11.58
CA LEU A 6 8.69 23.44 11.79
C LEU A 6 9.54 23.95 12.95
N ALA A 7 9.63 23.21 14.05
CA ALA A 7 10.50 23.58 15.17
C ALA A 7 11.99 23.57 14.78
N GLY A 8 12.34 22.87 13.70
CA GLY A 8 13.69 22.81 13.17
C GLY A 8 14.16 24.14 12.58
N LYS A 9 15.04 24.85 13.30
CA LYS A 9 15.63 26.13 12.85
C LYS A 9 16.42 26.07 11.54
N ARG A 10 16.79 24.86 11.08
CA ARG A 10 17.60 24.63 9.87
C ARG A 10 17.00 23.57 8.94
N THR A 11 15.69 23.31 9.02
CA THR A 11 15.01 22.38 8.12
C THR A 11 15.06 22.92 6.69
N GLN A 12 15.72 22.19 5.78
CA GLN A 12 15.87 22.61 4.37
C GLN A 12 14.72 22.13 3.49
N SER A 13 14.12 20.99 3.82
CA SER A 13 13.01 20.38 3.11
C SER A 13 12.35 19.33 3.99
N PHE A 14 11.08 19.05 3.74
CA PHE A 14 10.36 17.94 4.35
C PHE A 14 9.87 16.98 3.28
N MET A 15 10.15 15.69 3.42
CA MET A 15 9.69 14.67 2.49
C MET A 15 8.89 13.61 3.24
N TYR A 16 7.63 13.47 2.87
CA TYR A 16 6.76 12.42 3.39
C TYR A 16 6.80 11.20 2.47
N VAL A 17 7.16 10.05 3.04
CA VAL A 17 7.15 8.77 2.31
C VAL A 17 5.77 8.12 2.45
N SER A 18 5.01 8.16 1.36
CA SER A 18 3.74 7.49 1.17
C SER A 18 3.94 6.16 0.42
N THR A 19 3.10 5.86 -0.56
CA THR A 19 3.18 4.67 -1.41
C THR A 19 2.40 4.89 -2.71
N ALA A 20 2.80 4.24 -3.81
CA ALA A 20 2.07 4.28 -5.07
C ALA A 20 0.65 3.69 -4.96
N TYR A 21 0.38 2.94 -3.89
CA TYR A 21 -0.90 2.30 -3.60
C TYR A 21 -1.85 3.15 -2.74
N SER A 22 -1.48 4.39 -2.37
CA SER A 22 -2.33 5.25 -1.52
C SER A 22 -3.65 5.61 -2.19
N HIS A 23 -3.65 5.70 -3.52
CA HIS A 23 -4.83 5.95 -4.35
C HIS A 23 -5.16 4.76 -5.27
N CYS A 24 -5.05 3.54 -4.74
CA CYS A 24 -5.23 2.28 -5.48
C CYS A 24 -6.63 2.03 -6.07
N TYR A 25 -7.57 2.93 -5.83
CA TYR A 25 -8.86 2.96 -6.53
C TYR A 25 -8.76 3.57 -7.95
N ASN A 26 -7.61 4.13 -8.33
CA ASN A 26 -7.29 4.56 -9.69
C ASN A 26 -6.42 3.50 -10.39
N GLN A 27 -6.57 3.38 -11.71
CA GLN A 27 -5.73 2.48 -12.52
C GLN A 27 -4.38 3.10 -12.86
N ASP A 28 -4.33 4.39 -13.13
CA ASP A 28 -3.11 5.12 -13.45
C ASP A 28 -2.85 6.13 -12.32
N ILE A 29 -1.65 6.07 -11.73
CA ILE A 29 -1.25 6.96 -10.63
C ILE A 29 -0.30 8.01 -11.17
N GLU A 30 -0.74 9.26 -11.09
CA GLU A 30 -0.04 10.43 -11.59
C GLU A 30 0.65 11.19 -10.45
N GLU A 31 1.64 12.01 -10.83
CA GLU A 31 2.35 12.95 -9.95
C GLU A 31 1.50 14.18 -9.62
N LYS A 32 0.33 13.93 -9.04
CA LYS A 32 -0.62 14.97 -8.61
C LYS A 32 -1.19 14.69 -7.23
N PHE A 33 -1.78 15.74 -6.66
CA PHE A 33 -2.62 15.61 -5.48
C PHE A 33 -3.96 15.01 -5.87
N TYR A 34 -4.41 14.07 -5.04
CA TYR A 34 -5.75 13.50 -5.12
C TYR A 34 -6.56 14.00 -3.93
N GLN A 35 -7.88 13.94 -4.05
CA GLN A 35 -8.78 14.32 -2.97
C GLN A 35 -8.59 13.39 -1.76
N ALA A 36 -8.55 14.00 -0.58
CA ALA A 36 -8.50 13.28 0.68
C ALA A 36 -9.72 12.36 0.86
N PRO A 37 -9.57 11.22 1.57
CA PRO A 37 -10.69 10.35 1.90
C PRO A 37 -11.76 11.04 2.73
N THR A 38 -11.32 11.86 3.70
CA THR A 38 -12.15 12.55 4.68
C THR A 38 -11.29 13.60 5.40
N ASP A 39 -11.91 14.44 6.20
CA ASP A 39 -11.26 15.39 7.10
C ASP A 39 -10.78 14.70 8.40
N MET A 40 -9.91 15.38 9.15
CA MET A 40 -9.37 14.82 10.39
C MET A 40 -10.40 14.69 11.50
N ASP A 41 -11.41 15.55 11.56
CA ASP A 41 -12.43 15.52 12.61
C ASP A 41 -13.26 14.24 12.50
N SER A 42 -13.66 13.88 11.27
CA SER A 42 -14.30 12.60 10.95
C SER A 42 -13.46 11.39 11.35
N VAL A 43 -12.13 11.47 11.22
CA VAL A 43 -11.22 10.39 11.64
C VAL A 43 -11.15 10.30 13.16
N TYR A 44 -11.09 11.43 13.87
CA TYR A 44 -11.15 11.44 15.32
C TYR A 44 -12.47 10.90 15.86
N GLU A 45 -13.59 11.20 15.20
CA GLU A 45 -14.89 10.61 15.54
C GLU A 45 -14.90 9.10 15.33
N LEU A 46 -14.30 8.61 14.23
CA LEU A 46 -14.18 7.18 13.96
C LEU A 46 -13.35 6.47 15.04
N ILE A 47 -12.21 7.03 15.44
CA ILE A 47 -11.37 6.50 16.50
C ILE A 47 -12.14 6.46 17.83
N LYS A 48 -12.81 7.56 18.20
CA LYS A 48 -13.62 7.61 19.42
C LYS A 48 -14.73 6.57 19.44
N ALA A 49 -15.40 6.35 18.31
CA ALA A 49 -16.45 5.35 18.19
C ALA A 49 -15.92 3.90 18.31
N ASP A 50 -14.71 3.66 17.80
CA ASP A 50 -14.02 2.38 17.95
C ASP A 50 -13.59 2.12 19.39
N GLU A 51 -12.95 3.09 20.05
CA GLU A 51 -12.51 3.00 21.44
C GLU A 51 -13.68 2.88 22.44
N ALA A 52 -14.82 3.51 22.14
CA ALA A 52 -16.02 3.41 22.97
C ALA A 52 -16.71 2.02 22.87
N SER A 53 -16.36 1.22 21.87
CA SER A 53 -16.93 -0.10 21.64
C SER A 53 -16.06 -1.17 22.30
N PRO A 54 -16.58 -2.02 23.22
CA PRO A 54 -15.77 -3.01 23.94
C PRO A 54 -15.00 -4.00 23.04
N ASN A 55 -15.50 -4.25 21.83
CA ASN A 55 -14.91 -5.15 20.85
C ASN A 55 -14.45 -4.41 19.57
N GLY A 56 -14.34 -3.08 19.62
CA GLY A 56 -14.14 -2.24 18.43
C GLY A 56 -15.36 -2.19 17.51
N LEU A 57 -15.25 -1.44 16.41
CA LEU A 57 -16.29 -1.40 15.38
C LEU A 57 -16.32 -2.71 14.60
N PRO A 58 -17.52 -3.21 14.24
CA PRO A 58 -17.64 -4.38 13.38
C PRO A 58 -16.90 -4.19 12.04
N GLU A 59 -16.31 -5.25 11.51
CA GLU A 59 -15.50 -5.17 10.28
C GLU A 59 -16.28 -4.60 9.07
N HIS A 60 -17.57 -4.91 8.95
CA HIS A 60 -18.41 -4.36 7.89
C HIS A 60 -18.56 -2.82 8.02
N VAL A 61 -18.62 -2.29 9.24
CA VAL A 61 -18.66 -0.83 9.49
C VAL A 61 -17.33 -0.22 9.10
N MET A 62 -16.21 -0.85 9.48
CA MET A 62 -14.88 -0.38 9.09
C MET A 62 -14.71 -0.35 7.57
N LYS A 63 -15.13 -1.40 6.85
CA LYS A 63 -15.10 -1.42 5.38
C LYS A 63 -15.94 -0.31 4.76
N LEU A 64 -17.14 -0.05 5.29
CA LEU A 64 -17.98 1.07 4.85
C LEU A 64 -17.30 2.42 5.07
N LYS A 65 -16.60 2.59 6.20
CA LYS A 65 -15.87 3.83 6.52
C LYS A 65 -14.63 4.02 5.66
N LEU A 66 -13.92 2.94 5.32
CA LEU A 66 -12.79 2.96 4.39
C LEU A 66 -13.23 3.24 2.95
N GLY A 67 -14.47 2.95 2.58
CA GLY A 67 -15.05 3.29 1.28
C GLY A 67 -14.29 2.67 0.10
N LYS A 68 -13.59 3.51 -0.68
CA LYS A 68 -12.85 3.08 -1.88
C LYS A 68 -11.50 2.42 -1.57
N TRP A 69 -11.02 2.54 -0.34
CA TRP A 69 -9.71 2.02 0.05
C TRP A 69 -9.83 0.57 0.52
N PRO A 70 -8.97 -0.34 0.00
CA PRO A 70 -9.07 -1.77 0.30
C PRO A 70 -8.63 -2.09 1.74
N ASN A 71 -7.87 -1.21 2.38
CA ASN A 71 -7.39 -1.37 3.75
C ASN A 71 -7.09 -0.01 4.40
N SER A 72 -6.90 -0.03 5.73
CA SER A 72 -6.57 1.14 6.54
C SER A 72 -5.19 1.72 6.22
N TYR A 73 -4.23 0.91 5.75
CA TYR A 73 -2.90 1.40 5.36
C TYR A 73 -2.98 2.37 4.17
N CYS A 74 -3.64 2.00 3.07
CA CYS A 74 -3.80 2.88 1.91
C CYS A 74 -4.62 4.14 2.28
N PHE A 75 -5.66 3.96 3.11
CA PHE A 75 -6.48 5.06 3.61
C PHE A 75 -5.66 6.07 4.42
N THR A 76 -4.90 5.61 5.41
CA THR A 76 -4.08 6.47 6.27
C THR A 76 -2.94 7.12 5.50
N LYS A 77 -2.32 6.42 4.55
CA LYS A 77 -1.33 7.01 3.64
C LYS A 77 -1.93 8.15 2.81
N SER A 78 -3.11 7.94 2.22
CA SER A 78 -3.83 8.97 1.45
C SER A 78 -4.24 10.17 2.29
N LEU A 79 -4.73 9.95 3.52
CA LEU A 79 -5.06 11.03 4.46
C LEU A 79 -3.82 11.85 4.83
N ALA A 80 -2.71 11.19 5.13
CA ALA A 80 -1.46 11.86 5.47
C ALA A 80 -0.86 12.66 4.31
N GLU A 81 -1.05 12.22 3.06
CA GLU A 81 -0.68 13.02 1.88
C GLU A 81 -1.40 14.37 1.84
N ASP A 82 -2.70 14.39 2.16
CA ASP A 82 -3.45 15.64 2.20
C ASP A 82 -3.01 16.54 3.35
N LEU A 83 -2.71 15.99 4.53
CA LEU A 83 -2.12 16.75 5.63
C LEU A 83 -0.81 17.42 5.22
N VAL A 84 0.06 16.70 4.52
CA VAL A 84 1.34 17.25 4.03
C VAL A 84 1.12 18.33 2.98
N ARG A 85 0.12 18.18 2.11
CA ARG A 85 -0.27 19.21 1.14
C ARG A 85 -0.70 20.49 1.85
N GLN A 86 -1.68 20.41 2.75
CA GLN A 86 -2.18 21.55 3.52
C GLN A 86 -1.05 22.21 4.33
N TYR A 87 -0.18 21.40 4.91
CA TYR A 87 0.96 21.90 5.68
C TYR A 87 1.99 22.63 4.80
N GLY A 88 2.29 22.07 3.63
CA GLY A 88 3.25 22.65 2.70
C GLY A 88 2.82 24.00 2.12
N GLU A 89 1.53 24.32 2.12
CA GLU A 89 1.02 25.65 1.75
C GLU A 89 1.46 26.74 2.75
N THR A 90 1.74 26.37 4.01
CA THR A 90 2.10 27.33 5.08
C THR A 90 3.52 27.14 5.60
N ALA A 91 4.20 26.06 5.23
CA ALA A 91 5.55 25.76 5.69
C ALA A 91 6.61 26.71 5.09
N PRO A 92 7.65 27.10 5.85
CA PRO A 92 8.74 27.95 5.37
C PRO A 92 9.78 27.19 4.52
N PHE A 93 9.57 25.90 4.29
CA PHE A 93 10.45 25.02 3.52
C PHE A 93 9.65 24.19 2.52
N PRO A 94 10.27 23.73 1.40
CA PRO A 94 9.60 22.88 0.44
C PRO A 94 9.19 21.54 1.07
N CYS A 95 7.94 21.14 0.81
CA CYS A 95 7.40 19.84 1.15
C CYS A 95 7.29 18.96 -0.10
N ALA A 96 7.55 17.67 0.04
CA ALA A 96 7.38 16.70 -1.02
C ALA A 96 6.70 15.43 -0.51
N ILE A 97 5.90 14.80 -1.38
CA ILE A 97 5.30 13.50 -1.16
C ILE A 97 5.99 12.51 -2.09
N TYR A 98 6.50 11.44 -1.51
CA TYR A 98 7.19 10.38 -2.21
C TYR A 98 6.37 9.08 -2.18
N ARG A 99 5.99 8.55 -3.33
CA ARG A 99 5.15 7.35 -3.48
C ARG A 99 5.94 6.20 -4.11
N PRO A 100 6.69 5.40 -3.32
CA PRO A 100 7.34 4.19 -3.82
C PRO A 100 6.32 3.07 -4.07
N SER A 101 6.63 2.15 -5.00
CA SER A 101 5.93 0.87 -5.16
C SER A 101 6.24 -0.09 -4.01
N ILE A 102 6.01 -1.39 -4.17
CA ILE A 102 6.21 -2.35 -3.08
C ILE A 102 7.72 -2.50 -2.84
N VAL A 103 8.19 -2.00 -1.71
CA VAL A 103 9.61 -2.05 -1.36
C VAL A 103 10.01 -3.48 -0.95
N THR A 104 11.09 -3.98 -1.53
CA THR A 104 11.67 -5.30 -1.23
C THR A 104 13.03 -5.18 -0.55
N CYS A 105 13.79 -6.28 -0.47
CA CYS A 105 15.16 -6.26 0.03
C CYS A 105 16.05 -5.30 -0.79
N SER A 106 17.11 -4.81 -0.17
CA SER A 106 18.15 -4.04 -0.85
C SER A 106 18.89 -4.90 -1.87
N LEU A 107 19.24 -4.28 -2.98
CA LEU A 107 20.11 -4.88 -3.98
C LEU A 107 21.58 -4.85 -3.54
N SER A 108 22.02 -3.73 -2.96
CA SER A 108 23.42 -3.48 -2.62
C SER A 108 23.65 -2.77 -1.29
N GLU A 109 22.81 -1.80 -0.92
CA GLU A 109 23.00 -0.98 0.28
C GLU A 109 21.80 -1.08 1.24
N PRO A 110 21.98 -1.13 2.56
CA PRO A 110 23.25 -1.11 3.30
C PRO A 110 24.03 -2.43 3.28
N LEU A 111 23.35 -3.54 2.98
CA LEU A 111 23.92 -4.87 2.73
C LEU A 111 23.06 -5.57 1.67
N ASP A 112 23.66 -6.43 0.84
CA ASP A 112 22.93 -7.23 -0.15
C ASP A 112 21.84 -8.08 0.52
N GLY A 113 20.61 -7.98 0.03
CA GLY A 113 19.48 -8.77 0.55
C GLY A 113 18.98 -8.31 1.93
N TRP A 114 19.44 -7.18 2.45
CA TRP A 114 18.96 -6.65 3.72
C TRP A 114 17.46 -6.29 3.66
N VAL A 115 16.75 -6.66 4.72
CA VAL A 115 15.33 -6.38 4.90
C VAL A 115 15.16 -5.64 6.21
N GLY A 116 14.65 -4.41 6.15
CA GLY A 116 14.46 -3.60 7.35
C GLY A 116 13.29 -4.05 8.23
N ASN A 117 12.24 -4.61 7.63
CA ASN A 117 11.13 -5.18 8.37
C ASN A 117 10.57 -6.39 7.60
N VAL A 118 10.38 -7.50 8.29
CA VAL A 118 9.79 -8.70 7.70
C VAL A 118 8.29 -8.47 7.63
N ASN A 119 7.81 -7.90 6.52
CA ASN A 119 6.41 -7.65 6.24
C ASN A 119 6.05 -8.11 4.82
N GLY A 120 4.81 -8.56 4.64
CA GLY A 120 4.19 -8.87 3.34
C GLY A 120 5.11 -9.64 2.38
N PRO A 121 5.66 -8.99 1.33
CA PRO A 121 6.56 -9.64 0.36
C PRO A 121 7.79 -10.31 0.99
N ALA A 122 8.36 -9.73 2.05
CA ALA A 122 9.53 -10.30 2.70
C ALA A 122 9.23 -11.67 3.33
N TYR A 123 8.03 -11.87 3.91
CA TYR A 123 7.61 -13.18 4.42
C TYR A 123 7.44 -14.19 3.30
N ILE A 124 6.91 -13.78 2.15
CA ILE A 124 6.72 -14.66 1.00
C ILE A 124 8.09 -15.12 0.50
N PHE A 125 9.04 -14.20 0.30
CA PHE A 125 10.37 -14.54 -0.19
C PHE A 125 11.15 -15.40 0.81
N MET A 126 11.13 -15.03 2.09
CA MET A 126 11.81 -15.79 3.15
C MET A 126 11.19 -17.18 3.34
N GLY A 127 9.87 -17.27 3.41
CA GLY A 127 9.15 -18.53 3.53
C GLY A 127 9.38 -19.45 2.34
N THR A 128 9.44 -18.91 1.13
CA THR A 128 9.78 -19.68 -0.07
C THR A 128 11.24 -20.14 -0.04
N GLY A 129 12.18 -19.26 0.32
CA GLY A 129 13.60 -19.59 0.40
C GLY A 129 13.94 -20.63 1.49
N LEU A 130 13.19 -20.63 2.60
CA LEU A 130 13.29 -21.63 3.66
C LEU A 130 12.52 -22.93 3.35
N GLY A 131 11.74 -22.96 2.27
CA GLY A 131 10.90 -24.10 1.91
C GLY A 131 9.66 -24.28 2.79
N ALA A 132 9.24 -23.26 3.55
CA ALA A 132 8.02 -23.28 4.35
C ALA A 132 6.78 -22.89 3.53
N VAL A 133 6.95 -22.07 2.50
CA VAL A 133 5.90 -21.67 1.56
C VAL A 133 6.15 -22.39 0.23
N HIS A 134 5.23 -23.30 -0.13
CA HIS A 134 5.31 -24.06 -1.38
C HIS A 134 4.38 -23.54 -2.47
N VAL A 135 3.30 -22.84 -2.08
CA VAL A 135 2.27 -22.34 -2.99
C VAL A 135 1.83 -20.96 -2.52
N THR A 136 1.78 -20.01 -3.44
CA THR A 136 1.22 -18.68 -3.23
C THR A 136 0.08 -18.47 -4.22
N TYR A 137 -1.05 -17.97 -3.74
CA TYR A 137 -2.20 -17.66 -4.59
C TYR A 137 -1.97 -16.34 -5.33
N TYR A 138 -1.89 -16.39 -6.65
CA TYR A 138 -1.67 -15.22 -7.51
C TYR A 138 -2.89 -14.93 -8.36
N LEU A 139 -3.42 -13.71 -8.24
CA LEU A 139 -4.63 -13.26 -8.92
C LEU A 139 -4.40 -12.73 -10.35
N GLY A 140 -3.20 -12.88 -10.91
CA GLY A 140 -2.91 -12.44 -12.28
C GLY A 140 -2.62 -10.94 -12.44
N TYR A 141 -2.48 -10.19 -11.34
CA TYR A 141 -2.21 -8.76 -11.37
C TYR A 141 -0.72 -8.43 -11.22
N PRO A 142 -0.16 -7.56 -12.06
CA PRO A 142 1.25 -7.18 -11.96
C PRO A 142 1.56 -6.58 -10.58
N MET A 143 2.62 -7.08 -9.95
CA MET A 143 3.19 -6.54 -8.72
C MET A 143 4.48 -5.80 -9.08
N ASP A 144 4.51 -4.48 -8.88
CA ASP A 144 5.73 -3.69 -9.07
C ASP A 144 6.52 -3.67 -7.77
N LEU A 145 7.73 -4.22 -7.84
CA LEU A 145 8.64 -4.39 -6.71
C LEU A 145 9.85 -3.48 -6.93
N ILE A 146 10.20 -2.67 -5.94
CA ILE A 146 11.38 -1.81 -5.97
C ILE A 146 12.35 -2.17 -4.83
N PRO A 147 13.62 -2.45 -5.11
CA PRO A 147 14.62 -2.66 -4.06
C PRO A 147 14.75 -1.45 -3.13
N ALA A 148 14.97 -1.68 -1.83
CA ALA A 148 15.01 -0.61 -0.83
C ALA A 148 16.06 0.48 -1.12
N ASP A 149 17.24 0.11 -1.59
CA ASP A 149 18.30 1.03 -1.98
C ASP A 149 17.92 1.86 -3.21
N LEU A 150 17.26 1.25 -4.20
CA LEU A 150 16.76 1.98 -5.36
C LEU A 150 15.61 2.92 -4.99
N ALA A 151 14.72 2.50 -4.09
CA ALA A 151 13.64 3.33 -3.58
C ALA A 151 14.15 4.53 -2.76
N ASN A 152 15.30 4.40 -2.10
CA ASN A 152 15.90 5.46 -1.30
C ASN A 152 16.88 6.34 -2.09
N LYS A 153 17.33 5.91 -3.28
CA LYS A 153 18.20 6.71 -4.12
C LYS A 153 17.51 8.00 -4.52
N ARG A 154 18.18 9.12 -4.23
CA ARG A 154 17.68 10.45 -4.52
C ARG A 154 17.43 10.57 -6.03
N PRO A 155 16.24 11.01 -6.46
CA PRO A 155 16.00 11.30 -7.86
C PRO A 155 16.97 12.37 -8.35
N HIS A 156 17.66 12.11 -9.46
CA HIS A 156 18.44 13.13 -10.15
C HIS A 156 17.56 14.31 -10.63
N SER A 157 16.26 14.07 -10.83
CA SER A 157 15.27 15.04 -11.30
C SER A 157 14.57 15.85 -10.19
N LEU A 158 14.78 15.52 -8.91
CA LEU A 158 14.06 16.20 -7.82
C LEU A 158 14.85 17.44 -7.38
N ASP A 159 14.65 18.54 -8.12
CA ASP A 159 15.11 19.85 -7.68
C ASP A 159 14.09 20.49 -6.73
N LEU A 160 14.21 20.15 -5.44
CA LEU A 160 13.45 20.79 -4.38
C LEU A 160 13.73 22.31 -4.28
N ARG A 161 14.79 22.82 -4.93
CA ARG A 161 15.06 24.26 -5.02
C ARG A 161 14.12 24.92 -6.02
N SER A 162 13.84 24.32 -7.18
CA SER A 162 12.83 24.82 -8.11
C SER A 162 11.41 24.73 -7.52
N ALA A 163 11.09 23.65 -6.80
CA ALA A 163 9.80 23.53 -6.11
C ALA A 163 9.60 24.63 -5.05
N ARG A 164 10.69 25.03 -4.36
CA ARG A 164 10.71 26.16 -3.42
C ARG A 164 10.42 27.50 -4.10
N GLU A 165 10.98 27.77 -5.27
CA GLU A 165 10.76 29.03 -6.00
C GLU A 165 9.31 29.17 -6.50
N MET A 166 8.63 28.06 -6.73
CA MET A 166 7.23 28.03 -7.15
C MET A 166 6.24 27.96 -5.98
N GLY A 167 6.72 27.83 -4.73
CA GLY A 167 5.85 27.63 -3.55
C GLY A 167 5.02 26.35 -3.62
N LEU A 168 5.47 25.35 -4.39
CA LEU A 168 4.71 24.14 -4.68
C LEU A 168 5.14 22.99 -3.78
N VAL A 169 4.15 22.24 -3.29
CA VAL A 169 4.37 20.91 -2.73
C VAL A 169 4.55 19.94 -3.91
N ALA A 170 5.68 19.25 -3.98
CA ALA A 170 5.95 18.30 -5.06
C ALA A 170 5.37 16.92 -4.74
N VAL A 171 4.83 16.23 -5.74
CA VAL A 171 4.42 14.81 -5.63
C VAL A 171 5.27 14.00 -6.58
N LEU A 172 5.89 12.93 -6.08
CA LEU A 172 6.75 12.05 -6.85
C LEU A 172 6.28 10.61 -6.71
N VAL A 173 6.16 9.92 -7.84
CA VAL A 173 5.88 8.47 -7.86
C VAL A 173 7.15 7.73 -8.29
N ARG A 174 7.48 6.65 -7.59
CA ARG A 174 8.60 5.77 -7.95
C ARG A 174 8.19 4.33 -7.97
N HIS A 175 8.64 3.66 -8.99
CA HIS A 175 8.41 2.25 -9.24
C HIS A 175 9.54 1.72 -10.11
N GLN A 176 9.68 0.40 -10.25
CA GLN A 176 10.86 -0.19 -10.91
C GLN A 176 11.07 0.34 -12.33
N ALA A 177 9.98 0.56 -13.09
CA ALA A 177 10.03 1.08 -14.45
C ALA A 177 10.10 2.62 -14.57
N SER A 178 10.09 3.36 -13.45
CA SER A 178 10.17 4.84 -13.48
C SER A 178 11.53 5.36 -13.95
N GLU A 179 12.59 4.54 -13.93
CA GLU A 179 13.88 4.90 -14.54
C GLU A 179 13.79 5.06 -16.08
N GLN A 180 12.70 4.59 -16.69
CA GLN A 180 12.43 4.69 -18.13
C GLN A 180 11.35 5.75 -18.48
N GLY A 181 10.90 6.58 -17.52
CA GLY A 181 9.89 7.61 -17.75
C GLY A 181 8.47 7.09 -17.96
N VAL A 182 8.20 5.85 -17.56
CA VAL A 182 6.88 5.22 -17.66
C VAL A 182 6.01 5.64 -16.48
N LEU A 183 4.73 5.92 -16.72
CA LEU A 183 3.75 6.19 -15.66
C LEU A 183 3.46 4.93 -14.84
N PHE A 184 3.26 5.07 -13.53
CA PHE A 184 2.84 3.94 -12.70
C PHE A 184 1.40 3.53 -13.03
N ARG A 185 1.26 2.34 -13.63
CA ARG A 185 -0.04 1.74 -13.94
C ARG A 185 -0.34 0.58 -13.01
N GLN A 186 -1.32 0.80 -12.14
CA GLN A 186 -1.91 -0.21 -11.29
C GLN A 186 -3.06 -0.88 -12.05
N ARG A 187 -2.86 -2.08 -12.61
CA ARG A 187 -3.99 -2.88 -13.11
C ARG A 187 -4.83 -3.31 -11.91
N GLN A 188 -5.95 -2.62 -11.68
CA GLN A 188 -6.77 -2.79 -10.49
C GLN A 188 -7.47 -4.15 -10.37
N LEU A 189 -7.71 -4.49 -9.10
CA LEU A 189 -8.73 -5.38 -8.52
C LEU A 189 -10.18 -4.94 -8.88
N ALA A 190 -10.48 -4.65 -10.14
CA ALA A 190 -11.86 -4.52 -10.59
C ALA A 190 -12.35 -5.92 -10.93
N HIS A 191 -13.18 -6.51 -10.07
CA HIS A 191 -13.98 -7.69 -10.42
C HIS A 191 -14.90 -7.35 -11.60
N PRO A 192 -14.80 -8.02 -12.75
CA PRO A 192 -15.88 -8.10 -13.71
C PRO A 192 -16.50 -9.49 -13.55
N HIS A 193 -17.56 -9.60 -12.74
CA HIS A 193 -18.40 -10.79 -12.61
C HIS A 193 -17.68 -12.09 -12.20
N VAL A 194 -18.10 -12.66 -11.08
CA VAL A 194 -18.06 -14.12 -10.90
C VAL A 194 -18.93 -14.70 -12.02
N GLN A 195 -18.34 -14.97 -13.19
CA GLN A 195 -18.89 -16.00 -14.06
C GLN A 195 -18.64 -17.30 -13.31
N HIS A 196 -19.73 -17.96 -12.92
CA HIS A 196 -19.71 -19.35 -12.52
C HIS A 196 -18.92 -20.12 -13.58
N VAL A 197 -17.70 -20.52 -13.24
CA VAL A 197 -17.01 -21.55 -14.00
C VAL A 197 -17.79 -22.83 -13.69
N GLU A 198 -18.70 -23.21 -14.58
CA GLU A 198 -19.26 -24.55 -14.60
C GLU A 198 -18.07 -25.52 -14.57
N ALA A 199 -18.01 -26.33 -13.51
CA ALA A 199 -17.03 -27.40 -13.41
C ALA A 199 -17.14 -28.25 -14.69
N PRO A 200 -16.00 -28.61 -15.34
CA PRO A 200 -16.05 -29.44 -16.52
C PRO A 200 -16.76 -30.74 -16.17
N ARG A 201 -17.81 -31.09 -16.92
CA ARG A 201 -18.52 -32.37 -16.83
C ARG A 201 -17.51 -33.50 -16.92
N GLN A 202 -17.11 -34.05 -15.77
CA GLN A 202 -16.37 -35.28 -15.72
C GLN A 202 -17.30 -36.41 -16.15
N ALA A 203 -16.88 -37.12 -17.20
CA ALA A 203 -17.50 -38.36 -17.62
C ALA A 203 -17.56 -39.33 -16.43
N GLN A 204 -18.75 -39.87 -16.15
CA GLN A 204 -18.88 -41.04 -15.31
C GLN A 204 -18.04 -42.20 -15.90
N PRO A 205 -17.50 -43.06 -15.03
CA PRO A 205 -18.13 -44.36 -14.97
C PRO A 205 -18.48 -44.79 -13.55
N HIS A 206 -19.57 -45.55 -13.53
CA HIS A 206 -20.17 -46.34 -12.48
C HIS A 206 -19.26 -46.90 -11.39
N GLY A 207 -19.77 -46.94 -10.16
CA GLY A 207 -19.50 -48.06 -9.25
C GLY A 207 -19.24 -47.74 -7.79
N GLN A 208 -20.32 -47.47 -7.05
CA GLN A 208 -20.60 -48.14 -5.77
C GLN A 208 -19.95 -47.64 -4.46
N LYS A 209 -20.74 -46.82 -3.76
CA LYS A 209 -21.16 -46.89 -2.34
C LYS A 209 -20.16 -46.56 -1.21
N ASP A 210 -20.53 -45.48 -0.51
CA ASP A 210 -20.63 -45.30 0.94
C ASP A 210 -19.38 -45.47 1.82
N LEU A 211 -19.01 -44.37 2.52
CA LEU A 211 -19.24 -44.19 3.96
C LEU A 211 -18.11 -43.34 4.62
N LEU A 212 -18.52 -42.40 5.47
CA LEU A 212 -17.77 -41.68 6.52
C LEU A 212 -16.98 -40.41 6.14
N LEU A 213 -17.74 -39.32 6.00
CA LEU A 213 -17.31 -37.98 6.42
C LEU A 213 -17.08 -37.98 7.95
N ARG A 214 -15.83 -37.79 8.37
CA ARG A 214 -15.46 -37.26 9.70
C ARG A 214 -14.48 -36.11 9.51
N HIS A 215 -14.83 -34.97 10.10
CA HIS A 215 -14.09 -33.72 10.38
C HIS A 215 -12.56 -33.86 10.56
N PRO A 216 -11.73 -32.81 10.30
CA PRO A 216 -11.88 -31.52 10.98
C PRO A 216 -11.58 -30.27 10.12
N GLU A 217 -12.60 -29.43 9.93
CA GLU A 217 -12.38 -28.00 9.79
C GLU A 217 -11.93 -27.41 11.13
N SER A 218 -10.64 -27.15 11.26
CA SER A 218 -10.13 -26.14 12.17
C SER A 218 -8.74 -25.70 11.70
N ARG A 219 -8.54 -24.37 11.68
CA ARG A 219 -7.27 -23.64 11.57
C ARG A 219 -6.67 -23.53 10.17
N LEU A 220 -7.07 -22.49 9.41
CA LEU A 220 -6.18 -21.79 8.45
C LEU A 220 -6.79 -20.46 7.94
N VAL A 221 -7.40 -19.64 8.81
CA VAL A 221 -7.87 -18.28 8.44
C VAL A 221 -7.50 -17.25 9.52
N GLN A 222 -6.30 -17.31 10.09
CA GLN A 222 -5.85 -16.34 11.10
C GLN A 222 -4.41 -15.85 10.92
N LEU A 223 -4.00 -15.50 9.69
CA LEU A 223 -2.63 -14.98 9.48
C LEU A 223 -2.52 -13.77 8.54
N LEU A 224 -3.59 -12.97 8.40
CA LEU A 224 -3.53 -11.67 7.74
C LEU A 224 -4.55 -10.67 8.33
N HIS A 225 -4.42 -10.37 9.63
CA HIS A 225 -4.99 -9.16 10.24
C HIS A 225 -3.92 -8.48 11.08
#